data_AF-A0A0B2QQ64-F1
#
_entry.id   AF-A0A0B2QQ64-F1
#
_cell.length_a   1.000
_cell.length_b   1.000
_cell.length_c   1.000
_cell.angle_alpha   90.00
_cell.angle_beta   90.00
_cell.angle_gamma   90.00
#
_symmetry.space_group_name_H-M   'P 1'
#
loop_
_entity.id
_entity.type
_entity.pdbx_description
1 polymer ?
#
loop_
_entity_poly.entity_id
_entity_poly.type
_entity_poly.pdbx_seq_one_letter_code
_entity_poly.pdbx_strand_id
1 'polypeptide(L)'
;MDEAEEEQQRRRLKLEEALEIQSLRRIISAYLNYPDAAEEDVRRYERSYRKLPPSHKALLSHYSRKFQRLRWCISMNTHFIFGMLQAFEPPLDMSQDVDFSEDPHPESTQKDHLVSEGISACSCESVPVRITCSVSDQHRCVEGGNHTCISQAQMHSNEEVDIESCHQSNTGSHSPSMIHPKETSEYCGSPIADSNGNVPVTSSQQQWLDPSLKLNVPLVDVDKVRCIIRNIVRDWAAEGKNERDQCYSPILDELNMLFPNRSKDSPPACLVPGAGLGRLALEISCLGFISQGNEFSYYMMICSSFILNHSQTAGEWTIYPWIHSNCNSLSDSDQLRPVSIPDMHPASAGITEGFSMCGGDFVEVYSDSSQVGAWDAVVTCFFIDTAHNIVEYIEIISKILKEGGVWINLGPLLYHFADMYGQDDEMSIELSLEDVKRVALHYGFELEKERTIETTYTANSRSMMQNRYFSAFWTMRKKSAAVQQQVP
;
A
#
# COMPACT_ATOMS: atom_id res chain seq x y z
N MET A 1 29.89 -25.14 19.63
CA MET A 1 29.56 -24.27 18.50
C MET A 1 30.91 -23.95 17.90
N ASP A 2 31.21 -24.59 16.78
CA ASP A 2 32.56 -24.62 16.21
C ASP A 2 32.89 -23.25 15.60
N GLU A 3 34.15 -22.78 15.71
CA GLU A 3 34.58 -21.47 15.20
C GLU A 3 34.23 -21.26 13.70
N ALA A 4 34.17 -22.36 12.93
CA ALA A 4 33.75 -22.37 11.53
C ALA A 4 32.26 -22.05 11.35
N GLU A 5 31.38 -22.52 12.23
CA GLU A 5 29.94 -22.21 12.20
C GLU A 5 29.70 -20.73 12.51
N GLU A 6 30.45 -20.17 13.47
CA GLU A 6 30.35 -18.75 13.80
C GLU A 6 30.90 -17.84 12.69
N GLU A 7 31.96 -18.27 12.00
CA GLU A 7 32.49 -17.53 10.84
C GLU A 7 31.50 -17.56 9.67
N GLN A 8 30.88 -18.71 9.39
CA GLN A 8 29.85 -18.84 8.37
C GLN A 8 28.62 -17.99 8.69
N GLN A 9 28.16 -17.99 9.94
CA GLN A 9 27.05 -17.14 10.37
C GLN A 9 27.37 -15.65 10.22
N ARG A 10 28.60 -15.23 10.60
CA ARG A 10 29.05 -13.84 10.39
C ARG A 10 29.08 -13.44 8.92
N ARG A 11 29.49 -14.33 8.02
CA ARG A 11 29.50 -14.08 6.57
C ARG A 11 28.07 -13.96 6.03
N ARG A 12 27.16 -14.82 6.48
CA ARG A 12 25.74 -14.78 6.10
C ARG A 12 25.07 -13.46 6.50
N LEU A 13 25.23 -13.04 7.76
CA LEU A 13 24.66 -11.78 8.24
C LEU A 13 25.17 -10.57 7.46
N LYS A 14 26.47 -10.54 7.12
CA LYS A 14 27.05 -9.48 6.29
C LYS A 14 26.47 -9.46 4.87
N LEU A 15 26.19 -10.64 4.31
CA LEU A 15 25.56 -10.75 2.99
C LEU A 15 24.11 -10.27 3.02
N GLU A 16 23.34 -10.66 4.04
CA GLU A 16 21.96 -10.20 4.26
C GLU A 16 21.91 -8.66 4.41
N GLU A 17 22.77 -8.09 5.25
CA GLU A 17 22.89 -6.63 5.42
C GLU A 17 23.24 -5.92 4.10
N ALA A 18 24.17 -6.47 3.32
CA ALA A 18 24.53 -5.93 2.01
C ALA A 18 23.38 -5.96 0.99
N LEU A 19 22.63 -7.06 0.95
CA LEU A 19 21.45 -7.21 0.09
C LEU A 19 20.34 -6.24 0.51
N GLU A 20 20.16 -6.04 1.81
CA GLU A 20 19.21 -5.08 2.36
C GLU A 20 19.56 -3.64 1.98
N ILE A 21 20.84 -3.24 2.11
CA ILE A 21 21.34 -1.94 1.63
C ILE A 21 21.10 -1.78 0.13
N GLN A 22 21.37 -2.81 -0.67
CA GLN A 22 21.13 -2.78 -2.11
C GLN A 22 19.64 -2.59 -2.43
N SER A 23 18.76 -3.32 -1.74
CA SER A 23 17.31 -3.20 -1.87
C SER A 23 16.84 -1.79 -1.49
N LEU A 24 17.30 -1.27 -0.35
CA LEU A 24 16.94 0.08 0.11
C LEU A 24 17.38 1.16 -0.87
N ARG A 25 18.61 1.09 -1.42
CA ARG A 25 19.11 2.00 -2.46
C ARG A 25 18.24 1.94 -3.73
N ARG A 26 17.81 0.75 -4.15
CA ARG A 26 16.90 0.55 -5.29
C ARG A 26 15.54 1.20 -5.02
N ILE A 27 14.99 1.07 -3.82
CA ILE A 27 13.70 1.64 -3.42
C ILE A 27 13.75 3.18 -3.35
N ILE A 28 14.80 3.73 -2.74
CA ILE A 28 15.03 5.20 -2.73
C ILE A 28 15.15 5.70 -4.17
N SER A 29 15.90 4.99 -5.02
CA SER A 29 16.01 5.33 -6.44
C SER A 29 14.66 5.29 -7.14
N ALA A 30 13.76 4.35 -6.82
CA ALA A 30 12.41 4.32 -7.37
C ALA A 30 11.60 5.58 -7.01
N TYR A 31 11.66 6.04 -5.76
CA TYR A 31 11.07 7.31 -5.35
C TYR A 31 11.67 8.50 -6.12
N LEU A 32 13.00 8.56 -6.28
CA LEU A 32 13.69 9.61 -7.04
C LEU A 32 13.40 9.57 -8.55
N ASN A 33 13.01 8.41 -9.10
CA ASN A 33 12.65 8.24 -10.50
C ASN A 33 11.16 8.54 -10.80
N TYR A 34 10.30 8.63 -9.78
CA TYR A 34 8.89 8.99 -9.92
C TYR A 34 8.61 10.19 -10.85
N PRO A 35 9.25 11.38 -10.68
CA PRO A 35 8.94 12.54 -11.53
C PRO A 35 9.19 12.28 -13.02
N ASP A 36 10.29 11.62 -13.36
CA ASP A 36 10.65 11.36 -14.75
C ASP A 36 9.75 10.31 -15.39
N ALA A 37 9.42 9.25 -14.64
CA ALA A 37 8.50 8.22 -15.11
C ALA A 37 7.09 8.78 -15.34
N ALA A 38 6.60 9.62 -14.43
CA ALA A 38 5.29 10.26 -14.56
C ALA A 38 5.28 11.31 -15.70
N GLU A 39 6.38 12.05 -15.90
CA GLU A 39 6.51 12.97 -17.04
C GLU A 39 6.55 12.23 -18.38
N GLU A 40 7.18 11.04 -18.44
CA GLU A 40 7.20 10.24 -19.67
C GLU A 40 5.79 9.76 -20.07
N ASP A 41 4.90 9.48 -19.09
CA ASP A 41 3.50 9.22 -19.38
C ASP A 41 2.81 10.42 -20.05
N VAL A 42 3.02 11.62 -19.53
CA VAL A 42 2.47 12.86 -20.11
C VAL A 42 3.02 13.07 -21.52
N ARG A 43 4.33 12.87 -21.74
CA ARG A 43 4.95 12.96 -23.07
C ARG A 43 4.38 11.93 -24.04
N ARG A 44 4.11 10.71 -23.58
CA ARG A 44 3.43 9.68 -24.38
C ARG A 44 2.03 10.15 -24.79
N TYR A 45 1.26 10.73 -23.88
CA TYR A 45 -0.08 11.27 -24.19
C TYR A 45 -0.01 12.44 -25.18
N GLU A 46 0.96 13.35 -25.01
CA GLU A 46 1.20 14.45 -25.95
C GLU A 46 1.60 13.96 -27.33
N ARG A 47 2.48 12.95 -27.42
CA ARG A 47 2.87 12.32 -28.69
C ARG A 47 1.65 11.76 -29.41
N SER A 48 0.73 11.10 -28.69
CA SER A 48 -0.54 10.61 -29.25
C SER A 48 -1.44 11.76 -29.71
N TYR A 49 -1.59 12.81 -28.90
CA TYR A 49 -2.36 14.01 -29.27
C TYR A 49 -1.81 14.72 -30.51
N ARG A 50 -0.48 14.82 -30.64
CA ARG A 50 0.19 15.43 -31.82
C ARG A 50 -0.12 14.71 -33.12
N LYS A 51 -0.39 13.40 -33.09
CA LYS A 51 -0.76 12.60 -34.27
C LYS A 51 -2.18 12.88 -34.77
N LEU A 52 -3.03 13.55 -33.99
CA LEU A 52 -4.40 13.84 -34.39
C LEU A 52 -4.48 14.86 -35.56
N PRO A 53 -5.46 14.73 -36.47
CA PRO A 53 -5.78 15.75 -37.47
C PRO A 53 -6.13 17.11 -36.84
N PRO A 54 -5.94 18.24 -37.54
CA PRO A 54 -6.27 19.57 -37.02
C PRO A 54 -7.73 19.72 -36.57
N SER A 55 -8.68 19.13 -37.29
CA SER A 55 -10.10 19.15 -36.93
C SER A 55 -10.38 18.47 -35.58
N HIS A 56 -9.73 17.34 -35.30
CA HIS A 56 -9.87 16.63 -34.03
C HIS A 56 -9.19 17.39 -32.89
N LYS A 57 -8.02 18.00 -33.15
CA LYS A 57 -7.33 18.85 -32.16
C LYS A 57 -8.19 20.05 -31.75
N ALA A 58 -8.95 20.64 -32.68
CA ALA A 58 -9.86 21.74 -32.38
C ALA A 58 -10.98 21.32 -31.40
N LEU A 59 -11.51 20.10 -31.52
CA LEU A 59 -12.48 19.53 -30.58
C LEU A 59 -11.89 19.29 -29.18
N LEU A 60 -10.59 18.99 -29.12
CA LEU A 60 -9.84 18.70 -27.90
C LEU A 60 -8.88 19.84 -27.52
N SER A 61 -9.29 21.09 -27.75
CA SER A 61 -8.43 22.26 -27.56
C SER A 61 -7.95 22.45 -26.11
N HIS A 62 -8.68 21.90 -25.14
CA HIS A 62 -8.34 21.95 -23.71
C HIS A 62 -7.19 21.00 -23.30
N TYR A 63 -6.80 20.04 -24.16
CA TYR A 63 -5.80 19.02 -23.80
C TYR A 63 -4.41 19.59 -23.50
N SER A 64 -4.01 20.67 -24.18
CA SER A 64 -2.74 21.35 -23.88
C SER A 64 -2.67 21.82 -22.43
N ARG A 65 -3.76 22.42 -21.94
CA ARG A 65 -3.92 22.83 -20.54
C ARG A 65 -4.02 21.63 -19.60
N LYS A 66 -4.68 20.53 -20.01
CA LYS A 66 -4.70 19.28 -19.24
C LYS A 66 -3.29 18.76 -18.99
N PHE A 67 -2.44 18.69 -20.01
CA PHE A 67 -1.05 18.23 -19.86
C PHE A 67 -0.23 19.13 -18.93
N GLN A 68 -0.42 20.45 -19.00
CA GLN A 68 0.22 21.38 -18.05
C GLN A 68 -0.23 21.13 -16.61
N ARG A 69 -1.53 20.89 -16.40
CA ARG A 69 -2.07 20.58 -15.06
C ARG A 69 -1.55 19.23 -14.53
N LEU A 70 -1.44 18.21 -15.39
CA LEU A 70 -0.83 16.93 -15.01
C LEU A 70 0.61 17.13 -14.51
N ARG A 71 1.43 17.89 -15.23
CA ARG A 71 2.81 18.20 -14.80
C ARG A 71 2.88 18.93 -13.48
N TRP A 72 1.96 19.87 -13.26
CA TRP A 72 1.86 20.54 -11.96
C TRP A 72 1.49 19.55 -10.85
N CYS A 73 0.52 18.66 -11.07
CA CYS A 73 0.18 17.62 -10.10
C CYS A 73 1.36 16.66 -9.82
N ILE A 74 2.14 16.31 -10.86
CA ILE A 74 3.37 15.54 -10.71
C ILE A 74 4.33 16.28 -9.78
N SER A 75 4.56 17.58 -9.99
CA SER A 75 5.46 18.37 -9.13
C SER A 75 5.01 18.42 -7.66
N MET A 76 3.70 18.42 -7.41
CA MET A 76 3.15 18.38 -6.04
C MET A 76 3.40 17.01 -5.38
N ASN A 77 3.17 15.92 -6.10
CA ASN A 77 3.50 14.58 -5.59
C ASN A 77 5.00 14.43 -5.37
N THR A 78 5.83 14.95 -6.27
CA THR A 78 7.29 14.98 -6.14
C THR A 78 7.71 15.75 -4.89
N HIS A 79 7.10 16.91 -4.63
CA HIS A 79 7.38 17.68 -3.41
C HIS A 79 7.11 16.88 -2.14
N PHE A 80 5.96 16.19 -2.06
CA PHE A 80 5.64 15.29 -0.95
C PHE A 80 6.66 14.15 -0.81
N ILE A 81 6.99 13.46 -1.92
CA ILE A 81 7.97 12.37 -1.93
C ILE A 81 9.35 12.84 -1.43
N PHE A 82 9.81 14.01 -1.89
CA PHE A 82 11.09 14.55 -1.43
C PHE A 82 11.06 14.93 0.05
N GLY A 83 9.97 15.53 0.55
CA GLY A 83 9.82 15.80 1.99
C GLY A 83 9.90 14.52 2.83
N MET A 84 9.25 13.46 2.37
CA MET A 84 9.32 12.13 2.98
C MET A 84 10.74 11.55 2.96
N LEU A 85 11.43 11.59 1.82
CA LEU A 85 12.81 11.10 1.72
C LEU A 85 13.81 11.93 2.54
N GLN A 86 13.61 13.23 2.67
CA GLN A 86 14.48 14.10 3.48
C GLN A 86 14.37 13.81 4.98
N ALA A 87 13.17 13.42 5.43
CA ALA A 87 12.89 13.04 6.80
C ALA A 87 13.28 11.58 7.11
N PHE A 88 13.49 10.75 6.09
CA PHE A 88 13.83 9.36 6.29
C PHE A 88 15.27 9.20 6.81
N GLU A 89 15.40 8.55 7.96
CA GLU A 89 16.67 8.12 8.54
C GLU A 89 16.84 6.62 8.27
N PRO A 90 17.72 6.22 7.34
CA PRO A 90 17.96 4.81 7.04
C PRO A 90 18.41 4.04 8.29
N PRO A 91 17.88 2.83 8.52
CA PRO A 91 18.30 2.00 9.66
C PRO A 91 19.73 1.45 9.51
N LEU A 92 20.30 1.51 8.29
CA LEU A 92 21.61 0.99 7.92
C LEU A 92 22.50 2.10 7.35
N ASP A 93 23.81 1.96 7.55
CA ASP A 93 24.79 2.88 6.98
C ASP A 93 24.96 2.63 5.46
N MET A 94 24.28 3.46 4.67
CA MET A 94 24.33 3.38 3.21
C MET A 94 25.58 4.02 2.60
N SER A 95 26.57 4.47 3.38
CA SER A 95 27.81 5.08 2.85
C SER A 95 28.87 4.07 2.41
N GLN A 96 28.70 2.79 2.75
CA GLN A 96 29.67 1.75 2.41
C GLN A 96 29.51 1.33 0.94
N ASP A 97 30.59 1.41 0.16
CA ASP A 97 30.69 0.76 -1.14
C ASP A 97 30.88 -0.74 -0.92
N VAL A 98 29.85 -1.51 -1.21
CA VAL A 98 29.89 -2.97 -1.08
C VAL A 98 30.58 -3.54 -2.32
N ASP A 99 31.91 -3.51 -2.34
CA ASP A 99 32.74 -4.02 -3.43
C ASP A 99 33.03 -5.52 -3.17
N PHE A 100 32.20 -6.41 -3.73
CA PHE A 100 32.47 -7.85 -3.73
C PHE A 100 33.24 -8.24 -4.98
N SER A 101 34.55 -7.97 -4.99
CA SER A 101 35.49 -8.51 -5.95
C SER A 101 36.45 -9.50 -5.28
N GLU A 102 35.98 -10.70 -4.96
CA GLU A 102 36.85 -11.88 -4.83
C GLU A 102 36.24 -13.04 -5.62
N ASP A 103 36.98 -13.51 -6.62
CA ASP A 103 36.64 -14.59 -7.56
C ASP A 103 36.19 -15.88 -6.85
N PRO A 104 35.07 -16.52 -7.26
CA PRO A 104 34.83 -17.92 -6.92
C PRO A 104 35.57 -18.82 -7.92
N HIS A 105 36.52 -19.61 -7.40
CA HIS A 105 37.04 -20.78 -8.09
C HIS A 105 35.89 -21.70 -8.59
N PRO A 106 35.96 -22.26 -9.80
CA PRO A 106 34.83 -22.95 -10.41
C PRO A 106 34.81 -24.41 -9.99
N GLU A 107 34.06 -24.77 -8.95
CA GLU A 107 33.60 -26.16 -8.72
C GLU A 107 32.53 -26.23 -7.61
N SER A 108 31.31 -25.79 -7.94
CA SER A 108 30.01 -26.31 -7.47
C SER A 108 28.94 -25.28 -7.86
N THR A 109 28.32 -25.49 -9.01
CA THR A 109 27.17 -24.69 -9.46
C THR A 109 25.95 -25.03 -8.61
N GLN A 110 25.77 -24.32 -7.49
CA GLN A 110 24.48 -23.93 -6.95
C GLN A 110 24.45 -22.40 -7.00
N LYS A 111 23.74 -21.87 -8.00
CA LYS A 111 23.44 -20.44 -8.07
C LYS A 111 22.25 -20.17 -7.15
N ASP A 112 22.54 -19.86 -5.90
CA ASP A 112 21.57 -19.20 -5.03
C ASP A 112 21.62 -17.70 -5.35
N HIS A 113 20.85 -17.31 -6.36
CA HIS A 113 20.48 -15.93 -6.59
C HIS A 113 19.33 -15.63 -5.63
N LEU A 114 19.64 -15.10 -4.43
CA LEU A 114 18.62 -14.46 -3.60
C LEU A 114 18.15 -13.21 -4.35
N VAL A 115 16.99 -13.39 -4.96
CA VAL A 115 16.34 -12.45 -5.86
C VAL A 115 16.01 -11.20 -5.07
N SER A 116 16.22 -10.05 -5.72
CA SER A 116 15.75 -8.75 -5.27
C SER A 116 14.21 -8.78 -5.32
N GLU A 117 13.60 -9.31 -4.26
CA GLU A 117 12.16 -9.48 -4.12
C GLU A 117 11.50 -8.12 -3.99
N GLY A 118 11.18 -7.59 -5.17
CA GLY A 118 10.32 -6.48 -5.30
C GLY A 118 8.86 -6.93 -5.17
N ILE A 119 8.36 -7.12 -3.95
CA ILE A 119 6.94 -7.34 -3.69
C ILE A 119 6.09 -6.23 -4.34
N SER A 120 5.10 -6.64 -5.15
CA SER A 120 4.12 -5.73 -5.74
C SER A 120 2.97 -5.51 -4.75
N ALA A 121 2.96 -4.39 -4.05
CA ALA A 121 1.83 -4.02 -3.18
C ALA A 121 0.52 -3.70 -3.93
N CYS A 122 0.43 -3.96 -5.25
CA CYS A 122 -0.82 -3.86 -6.00
C CYS A 122 -0.82 -4.81 -7.20
N SER A 123 -1.23 -6.06 -6.98
CA SER A 123 -1.71 -6.97 -8.04
C SER A 123 -3.02 -6.47 -8.70
N CYS A 124 -3.39 -5.21 -8.46
CA CYS A 124 -4.68 -4.62 -8.78
C CYS A 124 -4.78 -4.10 -10.23
N GLU A 125 -3.68 -4.08 -11.00
CA GLU A 125 -3.71 -3.79 -12.43
C GLU A 125 -3.72 -5.09 -13.24
N SER A 126 -4.89 -5.71 -13.35
CA SER A 126 -5.16 -6.56 -14.51
C SER A 126 -5.05 -5.67 -15.75
N VAL A 127 -3.91 -5.75 -16.45
CA VAL A 127 -3.67 -5.11 -17.74
C VAL A 127 -4.88 -5.44 -18.63
N PRO A 128 -5.52 -4.45 -19.29
CA PRO A 128 -6.61 -4.75 -20.18
C PRO A 128 -6.06 -5.66 -21.28
N VAL A 129 -6.57 -6.89 -21.34
CA VAL A 129 -6.30 -7.85 -22.40
C VAL A 129 -6.49 -7.12 -23.72
N ARG A 130 -5.38 -6.88 -24.44
CA ARG A 130 -5.45 -6.43 -25.83
C ARG A 130 -6.06 -7.57 -26.61
N ILE A 131 -7.37 -7.52 -26.86
CA ILE A 131 -7.99 -8.32 -27.90
C ILE A 131 -7.46 -7.76 -29.23
N THR A 132 -6.37 -8.33 -29.73
CA THR A 132 -6.00 -8.18 -31.13
C THR A 132 -7.02 -8.94 -31.95
N CYS A 133 -8.02 -8.23 -32.47
CA CYS A 133 -8.89 -8.75 -33.51
C CYS A 133 -8.05 -8.93 -34.78
N SER A 134 -7.44 -10.10 -34.96
CA SER A 134 -7.03 -10.58 -36.27
C SER A 134 -8.30 -10.86 -37.06
N VAL A 135 -8.60 -9.98 -38.02
CA VAL A 135 -9.59 -10.23 -39.06
C VAL A 135 -9.07 -11.38 -39.90
N SER A 136 -9.62 -12.56 -39.67
CA SER A 136 -9.50 -13.70 -40.59
C SER A 136 -10.87 -13.89 -41.21
N ASP A 137 -10.99 -13.47 -42.46
CA ASP A 137 -12.12 -13.75 -43.32
C ASP A 137 -12.41 -15.25 -43.35
N GLN A 138 -13.59 -15.65 -42.90
CA GLN A 138 -14.30 -16.78 -43.49
C GLN A 138 -15.81 -16.68 -43.24
N HIS A 139 -16.51 -16.38 -44.33
CA HIS A 139 -17.93 -16.62 -44.50
C HIS A 139 -18.32 -18.04 -44.11
N ARG A 140 -19.38 -18.19 -43.30
CA ARG A 140 -20.54 -19.06 -43.61
C ARG A 140 -21.64 -18.91 -42.55
N CYS A 141 -22.79 -18.42 -43.00
CA CYS A 141 -24.07 -18.43 -42.29
C CYS A 141 -24.59 -19.85 -42.13
N VAL A 142 -25.17 -20.20 -40.97
CA VAL A 142 -26.34 -21.08 -40.84
C VAL A 142 -27.15 -20.66 -39.61
N GLU A 143 -28.45 -20.51 -39.80
CA GLU A 143 -29.49 -20.17 -38.82
C GLU A 143 -29.82 -21.33 -37.86
N GLY A 144 -30.46 -21.00 -36.72
CA GLY A 144 -31.50 -21.85 -36.16
C GLY A 144 -31.56 -21.92 -34.64
N GLY A 145 -32.72 -21.56 -34.06
CA GLY A 145 -33.18 -22.14 -32.80
C GLY A 145 -33.75 -21.18 -31.75
N ASN A 146 -34.99 -20.73 -31.96
CA ASN A 146 -35.83 -20.13 -30.93
C ASN A 146 -36.18 -21.14 -29.83
N HIS A 147 -36.11 -20.74 -28.56
CA HIS A 147 -36.99 -21.24 -27.50
C HIS A 147 -37.42 -20.10 -26.56
N THR A 148 -38.73 -19.90 -26.52
CA THR A 148 -39.50 -18.92 -25.73
C THR A 148 -39.99 -19.55 -24.42
N CYS A 149 -40.04 -18.81 -23.31
CA CYS A 149 -41.23 -18.68 -22.43
C CYS A 149 -40.94 -17.78 -21.20
N ILE A 150 -41.58 -16.60 -21.09
CA ILE A 150 -42.79 -16.28 -20.27
C ILE A 150 -42.45 -16.05 -18.77
N SER A 151 -42.34 -14.79 -18.32
CA SER A 151 -43.33 -13.99 -17.51
C SER A 151 -43.41 -14.43 -16.03
N GLN A 152 -43.46 -13.60 -14.99
CA GLN A 152 -44.24 -12.37 -14.75
C GLN A 152 -43.89 -11.83 -13.34
N ALA A 153 -44.16 -10.54 -13.11
CA ALA A 153 -44.62 -9.87 -11.85
C ALA A 153 -43.76 -8.67 -11.44
N GLN A 154 -44.25 -7.54 -10.93
CA GLN A 154 -45.54 -6.83 -10.97
C GLN A 154 -45.22 -5.47 -10.33
N MET A 155 -45.67 -4.35 -10.90
CA MET A 155 -45.53 -3.01 -10.30
C MET A 155 -46.75 -2.67 -9.41
N HIS A 156 -46.48 -1.90 -8.35
CA HIS A 156 -47.39 -0.98 -7.65
C HIS A 156 -46.47 0.15 -7.11
N SER A 157 -46.49 1.38 -7.64
CA SER A 157 -47.48 2.48 -7.63
C SER A 157 -47.24 3.50 -6.50
N ASN A 158 -46.75 4.67 -6.94
CA ASN A 158 -46.98 6.06 -6.49
C ASN A 158 -46.67 6.52 -5.06
N GLU A 159 -45.94 7.62 -4.94
CA GLU A 159 -46.53 8.95 -4.63
C GLU A 159 -45.50 10.08 -4.79
N GLU A 160 -45.76 10.98 -5.75
CA GLU A 160 -45.24 12.35 -5.78
C GLU A 160 -46.22 13.25 -5.02
N VAL A 161 -45.71 14.17 -4.20
CA VAL A 161 -46.40 15.41 -3.83
C VAL A 161 -45.39 16.56 -3.95
N ASP A 162 -45.92 17.65 -4.46
CA ASP A 162 -45.30 18.72 -5.21
C ASP A 162 -45.40 20.06 -4.41
N ILE A 163 -44.72 21.10 -4.89
CA ILE A 163 -44.93 22.55 -4.60
C ILE A 163 -44.31 23.06 -3.25
N GLU A 164 -43.58 24.18 -3.10
CA GLU A 164 -43.52 25.47 -3.80
C GLU A 164 -42.20 26.24 -3.53
N SER A 165 -41.94 27.21 -4.39
CA SER A 165 -40.83 28.19 -4.39
C SER A 165 -40.82 29.17 -3.21
N CYS A 166 -39.65 29.71 -2.88
CA CYS A 166 -39.53 31.17 -2.71
C CYS A 166 -38.11 31.67 -2.99
N HIS A 167 -38.02 32.55 -3.98
CA HIS A 167 -36.87 33.42 -4.24
C HIS A 167 -36.66 34.41 -3.09
N GLN A 168 -35.41 34.65 -2.72
CA GLN A 168 -34.94 35.99 -2.36
C GLN A 168 -33.46 36.14 -2.70
N SER A 169 -33.22 37.02 -3.67
CA SER A 169 -31.97 37.59 -4.10
C SER A 169 -31.37 38.50 -3.02
N ASN A 170 -30.07 38.36 -2.75
CA ASN A 170 -29.27 39.49 -2.29
C ASN A 170 -27.93 39.51 -3.01
N THR A 171 -27.76 40.56 -3.79
CA THR A 171 -26.59 40.97 -4.57
C THR A 171 -25.47 41.44 -3.64
N GLY A 172 -24.27 40.88 -3.84
CA GLY A 172 -23.02 41.35 -3.23
C GLY A 172 -21.87 41.08 -4.19
N SER A 173 -21.62 42.03 -5.09
CA SER A 173 -20.58 42.01 -6.11
C SER A 173 -19.18 42.22 -5.51
N HIS A 174 -18.29 41.23 -5.60
CA HIS A 174 -16.85 41.47 -5.55
C HIS A 174 -16.13 40.54 -6.54
N SER A 175 -15.55 41.17 -7.56
CA SER A 175 -14.80 40.55 -8.66
C SER A 175 -13.50 39.88 -8.17
N PRO A 176 -13.08 38.73 -8.73
CA PRO A 176 -11.73 38.24 -8.52
C PRO A 176 -10.77 38.98 -9.46
N SER A 177 -9.89 39.79 -8.86
CA SER A 177 -8.80 40.48 -9.56
C SER A 177 -7.85 39.48 -10.20
N MET A 178 -7.62 39.68 -11.50
CA MET A 178 -6.60 38.99 -12.27
C MET A 178 -5.21 39.27 -11.70
N ILE A 179 -4.45 38.21 -11.41
CA ILE A 179 -3.01 38.29 -11.21
C ILE A 179 -2.35 37.79 -12.49
N HIS A 180 -1.71 38.70 -13.22
CA HIS A 180 -0.87 38.39 -14.37
C HIS A 180 0.35 37.55 -13.94
N PRO A 181 0.79 36.58 -14.77
CA PRO A 181 2.03 35.86 -14.51
C PRO A 181 3.21 36.73 -14.95
N LYS A 182 4.01 37.18 -14.00
CA LYS A 182 5.35 37.72 -14.26
C LYS A 182 6.37 36.93 -13.47
N GLU A 183 7.30 36.34 -14.23
CA GLU A 183 8.69 36.07 -13.87
C GLU A 183 8.94 35.18 -12.64
N THR A 184 9.02 33.87 -12.89
CA THR A 184 9.94 32.99 -12.16
C THR A 184 10.89 32.36 -13.17
N SER A 185 11.92 33.14 -13.51
CA SER A 185 13.16 32.66 -14.13
C SER A 185 14.21 32.62 -13.02
N GLU A 186 15.00 31.55 -13.03
CA GLU A 186 16.30 31.41 -12.38
C GLU A 186 16.34 31.52 -10.85
N TYR A 187 16.31 30.37 -10.18
CA TYR A 187 17.02 30.18 -8.91
C TYR A 187 18.13 29.16 -9.11
N CYS A 188 19.24 29.62 -9.67
CA CYS A 188 20.54 28.98 -9.55
C CYS A 188 21.25 29.69 -8.39
N GLY A 189 21.24 29.09 -7.21
CA GLY A 189 21.92 29.65 -6.04
C GLY A 189 23.43 29.50 -6.19
N SER A 190 24.12 30.60 -6.50
CA SER A 190 25.56 30.71 -6.25
C SER A 190 25.77 31.07 -4.77
N PRO A 191 26.82 30.54 -4.10
CA PRO A 191 27.01 30.75 -2.66
C PRO A 191 27.54 32.16 -2.38
N ILE A 192 26.90 32.85 -1.43
CA ILE A 192 27.37 34.10 -0.86
C ILE A 192 28.54 33.77 0.08
N ALA A 193 29.71 34.34 -0.20
CA ALA A 193 30.87 34.26 0.65
C ALA A 193 30.67 35.16 1.88
N ASP A 194 30.41 34.55 3.05
CA ASP A 194 30.57 35.23 4.33
C ASP A 194 31.89 34.82 4.97
N SER A 195 32.75 35.81 5.13
CA SER A 195 34.02 35.71 5.83
C SER A 195 33.76 35.70 7.33
N ASN A 196 33.63 34.52 7.92
CA ASN A 196 34.02 34.22 9.30
C ASN A 196 34.03 32.71 9.47
N GLY A 197 35.23 32.15 9.71
CA GLY A 197 35.51 30.72 9.70
C GLY A 197 34.88 29.94 10.85
N ASN A 198 33.58 29.70 10.76
CA ASN A 198 32.88 28.60 11.43
C ASN A 198 31.92 27.98 10.41
N VAL A 199 32.37 26.88 9.80
CA VAL A 199 31.55 26.02 8.96
C VAL A 199 30.42 25.45 9.83
N PRO A 200 29.13 25.67 9.51
CA PRO A 200 28.10 24.82 10.08
C PRO A 200 28.35 23.43 9.51
N VAL A 201 28.58 22.45 10.37
CA VAL A 201 28.64 21.05 10.00
C VAL A 201 27.25 20.66 9.49
N THR A 202 26.97 20.87 8.20
CA THR A 202 25.93 20.14 7.49
C THR A 202 26.46 18.72 7.37
N SER A 203 25.93 17.86 8.24
CA SER A 203 26.42 16.51 8.48
C SER A 203 26.45 15.68 7.20
N SER A 204 27.38 14.74 7.18
CA SER A 204 27.54 13.65 6.24
C SER A 204 26.31 12.73 6.05
N GLN A 205 25.12 13.08 6.55
CA GLN A 205 23.97 12.18 6.68
C GLN A 205 23.07 12.06 5.44
N GLN A 206 23.23 12.89 4.40
CA GLN A 206 22.32 12.92 3.25
C GLN A 206 23.00 12.74 1.88
N GLN A 207 24.23 12.23 1.82
CA GLN A 207 24.92 11.98 0.55
C GLN A 207 24.12 11.09 -0.41
N TRP A 208 23.34 10.14 0.10
CA TRP A 208 22.50 9.22 -0.68
C TRP A 208 21.27 9.86 -1.34
N LEU A 209 20.93 11.12 -1.01
CA LEU A 209 19.90 11.90 -1.70
C LEU A 209 20.45 12.70 -2.89
N ASP A 210 21.77 12.65 -3.13
CA ASP A 210 22.38 13.33 -4.26
C ASP A 210 21.77 12.82 -5.59
N PRO A 211 21.17 13.70 -6.42
CA PRO A 211 20.63 13.32 -7.72
C PRO A 211 21.64 12.63 -8.65
N SER A 212 22.94 12.81 -8.43
CA SER A 212 24.01 12.13 -9.17
C SER A 212 24.12 10.63 -8.83
N LEU A 213 23.61 10.19 -7.67
CA LEU A 213 23.52 8.79 -7.25
C LEU A 213 22.21 8.10 -7.67
N LYS A 214 21.36 8.80 -8.42
CA LYS A 214 20.11 8.27 -8.95
C LYS A 214 20.38 7.12 -9.93
N LEU A 215 20.15 5.89 -9.46
CA LEU A 215 20.15 4.71 -10.31
C LEU A 215 18.89 4.72 -11.18
N ASN A 216 19.03 4.35 -12.46
CA ASN A 216 17.86 4.03 -13.28
C ASN A 216 17.30 2.69 -12.80
N VAL A 217 16.05 2.69 -12.35
CA VAL A 217 15.36 1.47 -11.91
C VAL A 217 14.30 1.04 -12.92
N PRO A 218 13.97 -0.26 -12.99
CA PRO A 218 12.84 -0.75 -13.75
C PRO A 218 11.53 -0.01 -13.43
N LEU A 219 10.67 0.17 -14.43
CA LEU A 219 9.38 0.86 -14.25
C LEU A 219 8.50 0.19 -13.19
N VAL A 220 8.58 -1.13 -13.03
CA VAL A 220 7.84 -1.89 -12.00
C VAL A 220 8.14 -1.40 -10.57
N ASP A 221 9.34 -0.89 -10.32
CA ASP A 221 9.68 -0.31 -9.01
C ASP A 221 9.03 1.06 -8.81
N VAL A 222 8.99 1.88 -9.86
CA VAL A 222 8.31 3.18 -9.82
C VAL A 222 6.80 3.02 -9.75
N ASP A 223 6.24 1.96 -10.34
CA ASP A 223 4.83 1.62 -10.22
C ASP A 223 4.44 1.32 -8.77
N LYS A 224 5.33 0.76 -7.95
CA LYS A 224 5.10 0.63 -6.51
C LYS A 224 4.97 1.97 -5.82
N VAL A 225 5.79 2.96 -6.17
CA VAL A 225 5.64 4.33 -5.67
C VAL A 225 4.26 4.89 -6.01
N ARG A 226 3.76 4.67 -7.22
CA ARG A 226 2.39 5.05 -7.61
C ARG A 226 1.34 4.33 -6.75
N CYS A 227 1.56 3.06 -6.42
CA CYS A 227 0.71 2.30 -5.51
C CYS A 227 0.75 2.86 -4.08
N ILE A 228 1.91 3.27 -3.57
CA ILE A 228 2.04 3.93 -2.26
C ILE A 228 1.20 5.21 -2.22
N ILE A 229 1.28 6.05 -3.25
CA ILE A 229 0.47 7.28 -3.31
C ILE A 229 -1.04 6.98 -3.21
N ARG A 230 -1.52 5.85 -3.77
CA ARG A 230 -2.92 5.42 -3.59
C ARG A 230 -3.20 4.82 -2.21
N ASN A 231 -2.27 4.06 -1.64
CA ASN A 231 -2.37 3.54 -0.27
C ASN A 231 -2.49 4.65 0.78
N ILE A 232 -1.82 5.79 0.56
CA ILE A 232 -1.97 6.97 1.40
C ILE A 232 -3.43 7.45 1.44
N VAL A 233 -4.17 7.35 0.32
CA VAL A 233 -5.59 7.70 0.29
C VAL A 233 -6.40 6.79 1.19
N ARG A 234 -6.17 5.46 1.07
CA ARG A 234 -6.84 4.45 1.90
C ARG A 234 -6.63 4.74 3.38
N ASP A 235 -5.38 4.91 3.81
CA ASP A 235 -5.05 4.95 5.24
C ASP A 235 -5.12 6.34 5.87
N TRP A 236 -4.86 7.40 5.12
CA TRP A 236 -4.61 8.73 5.69
C TRP A 236 -5.35 9.87 5.01
N ALA A 237 -6.27 9.59 4.09
CA ALA A 237 -7.16 10.61 3.55
C ALA A 237 -8.61 10.40 3.99
N ALA A 238 -9.37 11.50 4.09
CA ALA A 238 -10.81 11.44 4.33
C ALA A 238 -11.54 10.69 3.21
N GLU A 239 -11.02 10.74 1.98
CA GLU A 239 -11.56 10.00 0.83
C GLU A 239 -11.52 8.47 1.04
N GLY A 240 -10.51 7.95 1.75
CA GLY A 240 -10.39 6.54 2.08
C GLY A 240 -11.30 6.10 3.24
N LYS A 241 -12.01 7.02 3.91
CA LYS A 241 -12.80 6.70 5.10
C LYS A 241 -13.82 5.58 4.86
N ASN A 242 -14.55 5.60 3.75
CA ASN A 242 -15.53 4.54 3.48
C ASN A 242 -14.87 3.16 3.37
N GLU A 243 -13.72 3.07 2.72
CA GLU A 243 -12.96 1.82 2.59
C GLU A 243 -12.43 1.35 3.96
N ARG A 244 -11.97 2.28 4.80
CA ARG A 244 -11.60 1.97 6.19
C ARG A 244 -12.80 1.59 7.05
N ASP A 245 -13.95 2.22 6.90
CA ASP A 245 -15.15 1.87 7.66
C ASP A 245 -15.65 0.46 7.28
N GLN A 246 -15.45 0.03 6.03
CA GLN A 246 -15.75 -1.33 5.57
C GLN A 246 -14.73 -2.37 6.08
N CYS A 247 -13.45 -2.01 6.21
CA CYS A 247 -12.40 -2.94 6.64
C CYS A 247 -12.08 -2.87 8.15
N TYR A 248 -11.72 -1.69 8.63
CA TYR A 248 -11.17 -1.47 9.97
C TYR A 248 -12.26 -1.46 11.04
N SER A 249 -13.42 -0.82 10.81
CA SER A 249 -14.49 -0.78 11.83
C SER A 249 -14.96 -2.19 12.26
N PRO A 250 -15.21 -3.17 11.36
CA PRO A 250 -15.52 -4.54 11.76
C PRO A 250 -14.49 -5.20 12.69
N ILE A 251 -13.21 -4.92 12.48
CA ILE A 251 -12.10 -5.44 13.28
C ILE A 251 -12.06 -4.75 14.64
N LEU A 252 -12.14 -3.42 14.66
CA LEU A 252 -12.12 -2.60 15.87
C LEU A 252 -13.32 -2.90 16.78
N ASP A 253 -14.50 -3.08 16.21
CA ASP A 253 -15.72 -3.47 16.92
C ASP A 253 -15.55 -4.86 17.57
N GLU A 254 -14.96 -5.80 16.83
CA GLU A 254 -14.69 -7.15 17.34
C GLU A 254 -13.69 -7.12 18.51
N LEU A 255 -12.60 -6.36 18.39
CA LEU A 255 -11.65 -6.14 19.48
C LEU A 255 -12.31 -5.49 20.71
N ASN A 256 -13.21 -4.53 20.50
CA ASN A 256 -13.99 -3.92 21.58
C ASN A 256 -14.90 -4.91 22.31
N MET A 257 -15.57 -5.80 21.56
CA MET A 257 -16.41 -6.83 22.16
C MET A 257 -15.61 -7.89 22.91
N LEU A 258 -14.47 -8.31 22.38
CA LEU A 258 -13.65 -9.38 22.94
C LEU A 258 -12.82 -8.91 24.15
N PHE A 259 -12.46 -7.63 24.19
CA PHE A 259 -11.67 -7.04 25.27
C PHE A 259 -12.40 -5.83 25.86
N PRO A 260 -13.56 -5.97 26.51
CA PRO A 260 -14.36 -4.83 26.98
C PRO A 260 -13.77 -4.15 28.23
N ASN A 261 -13.01 -4.89 29.04
CA ASN A 261 -12.47 -4.44 30.33
C ASN A 261 -10.94 -4.32 30.25
N ARG A 262 -10.44 -3.41 29.41
CA ARG A 262 -8.99 -3.18 29.26
C ARG A 262 -8.44 -2.39 30.45
N SER A 263 -7.45 -2.95 31.13
CA SER A 263 -6.70 -2.23 32.18
C SER A 263 -5.67 -1.32 31.53
N LYS A 264 -5.49 -0.12 32.08
CA LYS A 264 -4.37 0.75 31.69
C LYS A 264 -3.02 0.22 32.16
N ASP A 265 -3.00 -0.51 33.29
CA ASP A 265 -1.77 -1.05 33.88
C ASP A 265 -1.30 -2.33 33.20
N SER A 266 -2.22 -3.04 32.52
CA SER A 266 -1.91 -4.24 31.74
C SER A 266 -2.83 -4.30 30.53
N PRO A 267 -2.57 -3.47 29.50
CA PRO A 267 -3.37 -3.48 28.29
C PRO A 267 -3.09 -4.74 27.47
N PRO A 268 -4.09 -5.29 26.76
CA PRO A 268 -3.88 -6.43 25.87
C PRO A 268 -2.94 -6.06 24.71
N ALA A 269 -2.09 -7.02 24.31
CA ALA A 269 -1.18 -6.89 23.19
C ALA A 269 -1.83 -7.37 21.88
N CYS A 270 -1.78 -6.54 20.85
CA CYS A 270 -2.30 -6.83 19.52
C CYS A 270 -1.21 -6.65 18.46
N LEU A 271 -0.99 -7.69 17.66
CA LEU A 271 -0.10 -7.65 16.49
C LEU A 271 -0.93 -7.43 15.21
N VAL A 272 -0.43 -6.60 14.31
CA VAL A 272 -1.01 -6.35 12.98
C VAL A 272 0.04 -6.65 11.90
N PRO A 273 0.13 -7.90 11.41
CA PRO A 273 1.02 -8.24 10.28
C PRO A 273 0.56 -7.56 8.98
N GLY A 274 1.51 -7.12 8.15
CA GLY A 274 1.21 -6.38 6.93
C GLY A 274 0.48 -5.07 7.20
N ALA A 275 0.98 -4.28 8.16
CA ALA A 275 0.33 -3.07 8.64
C ALA A 275 0.30 -1.91 7.62
N GLY A 276 1.03 -2.01 6.50
CA GLY A 276 1.05 -1.00 5.45
C GLY A 276 1.49 0.36 6.00
N LEU A 277 0.62 1.37 5.90
CA LEU A 277 0.91 2.72 6.39
C LEU A 277 0.53 2.92 7.87
N GLY A 278 0.21 1.84 8.59
CA GLY A 278 0.09 1.82 10.05
C GLY A 278 -1.24 2.32 10.61
N ARG A 279 -2.22 2.69 9.76
CA ARG A 279 -3.48 3.28 10.22
C ARG A 279 -4.28 2.36 11.15
N LEU A 280 -4.44 1.09 10.77
CA LEU A 280 -5.18 0.13 11.58
C LEU A 280 -4.49 -0.14 12.92
N ALA A 281 -3.17 -0.33 12.92
CA ALA A 281 -2.39 -0.50 14.14
C ALA A 281 -2.51 0.72 15.06
N LEU A 282 -2.52 1.94 14.51
CA LEU A 282 -2.73 3.17 15.27
C LEU A 282 -4.14 3.23 15.87
N GLU A 283 -5.19 2.92 15.10
CA GLU A 283 -6.57 2.92 15.63
C GLU A 283 -6.78 1.85 16.72
N ILE A 284 -6.12 0.68 16.60
CA ILE A 284 -6.11 -0.34 17.65
C ILE A 284 -5.41 0.19 18.91
N SER A 285 -4.30 0.93 18.77
CA SER A 285 -3.66 1.60 19.90
C SER A 285 -4.61 2.60 20.57
N CYS A 286 -5.33 3.41 19.79
CA CYS A 286 -6.34 4.36 20.30
C CYS A 286 -7.46 3.68 21.12
N LEU A 287 -7.76 2.40 20.86
CA LEU A 287 -8.71 1.62 21.68
C LEU A 287 -8.16 1.21 23.05
N GLY A 288 -6.87 1.45 23.32
CA GLY A 288 -6.20 1.11 24.56
C GLY A 288 -5.47 -0.23 24.53
N PHE A 289 -5.02 -0.70 23.37
CA PHE A 289 -4.14 -1.88 23.25
C PHE A 289 -2.66 -1.45 23.26
N ILE A 290 -1.78 -2.38 23.63
CA ILE A 290 -0.39 -2.35 23.17
C ILE A 290 -0.43 -2.87 21.73
N SER A 291 -0.17 -2.00 20.76
CA SER A 291 -0.39 -2.31 19.34
C SER A 291 0.91 -2.26 18.59
N GLN A 292 1.27 -3.34 17.91
CA GLN A 292 2.42 -3.38 17.03
C GLN A 292 1.97 -3.68 15.61
N GLY A 293 2.28 -2.79 14.68
CA GLY A 293 2.23 -3.12 13.26
C GLY A 293 3.53 -3.78 12.83
N ASN A 294 3.46 -4.74 11.91
CA ASN A 294 4.64 -5.30 11.23
C ASN A 294 4.55 -5.04 9.73
N GLU A 295 5.64 -4.58 9.13
CA GLU A 295 5.73 -4.30 7.71
C GLU A 295 7.17 -4.58 7.23
N PHE A 296 7.32 -5.30 6.13
CA PHE A 296 8.65 -5.61 5.59
C PHE A 296 9.01 -4.68 4.42
N SER A 297 8.02 -4.10 3.73
CA SER A 297 8.25 -3.29 2.54
C SER A 297 8.81 -1.92 2.91
N TYR A 298 10.06 -1.66 2.56
CA TYR A 298 10.66 -0.33 2.70
C TYR A 298 9.87 0.77 1.98
N TYR A 299 9.14 0.44 0.89
CA TYR A 299 8.22 1.40 0.27
C TYR A 299 7.17 1.91 1.27
N MET A 300 6.50 0.99 1.96
CA MET A 300 5.49 1.30 2.98
C MET A 300 6.13 1.93 4.21
N MET A 301 7.24 1.38 4.71
CA MET A 301 7.89 1.86 5.93
C MET A 301 8.36 3.31 5.84
N ILE A 302 9.01 3.70 4.74
CA ILE A 302 9.46 5.08 4.53
C ILE A 302 8.26 6.05 4.61
N CYS A 303 7.15 5.70 3.95
CA CYS A 303 5.95 6.53 3.93
C CYS A 303 5.22 6.52 5.28
N SER A 304 5.07 5.35 5.91
CA SER A 304 4.47 5.16 7.22
C SER A 304 5.20 5.97 8.28
N SER A 305 6.53 5.89 8.34
CA SER A 305 7.35 6.65 9.27
C SER A 305 7.15 8.16 9.09
N PHE A 306 7.13 8.65 7.84
CA PHE A 306 6.90 10.06 7.57
C PHE A 306 5.53 10.55 8.07
N ILE A 307 4.46 9.82 7.75
CA ILE A 307 3.12 10.22 8.18
C ILE A 307 2.99 10.15 9.71
N LEU A 308 3.43 9.06 10.33
CA LEU A 308 3.28 8.83 11.77
C LEU A 308 4.15 9.77 12.62
N ASN A 309 5.37 10.07 12.19
CA ASN A 309 6.38 10.75 13.03
C ASN A 309 6.68 12.19 12.63
N HIS A 310 6.45 12.57 11.37
CA HIS A 310 6.86 13.89 10.84
C HIS A 310 5.69 14.79 10.44
N SER A 311 4.46 14.28 10.34
CA SER A 311 3.28 15.13 10.15
C SER A 311 2.96 15.89 11.44
N GLN A 312 2.76 17.20 11.34
CA GLN A 312 2.52 18.10 12.46
C GLN A 312 1.03 18.41 12.65
N THR A 313 0.25 18.38 11.57
CA THR A 313 -1.18 18.74 11.60
C THR A 313 -1.99 17.93 10.60
N ALA A 314 -3.30 17.85 10.81
CA ALA A 314 -4.20 17.28 9.82
C ALA A 314 -4.29 18.18 8.58
N GLY A 315 -4.27 17.58 7.39
CA GLY A 315 -4.37 18.27 6.10
C GLY A 315 -3.11 19.06 5.70
N GLU A 316 -1.96 18.78 6.33
CA GLU A 316 -0.68 19.44 6.07
C GLU A 316 -0.22 19.28 4.61
N TRP A 317 -0.43 18.12 4.02
CA TRP A 317 0.03 17.78 2.69
C TRP A 317 -1.12 17.63 1.71
N THR A 318 -0.85 17.90 0.42
CA THR A 318 -1.80 17.68 -0.66
C THR A 318 -1.14 16.85 -1.77
N ILE A 319 -1.75 15.71 -2.08
CA ILE A 319 -1.30 14.78 -3.12
C ILE A 319 -2.34 14.65 -4.24
N TYR A 320 -1.91 14.07 -5.37
CA TYR A 320 -2.69 13.85 -6.59
C TYR A 320 -2.58 12.37 -6.99
N PRO A 321 -3.31 11.48 -6.32
CA PRO A 321 -3.14 10.02 -6.43
C PRO A 321 -3.69 9.42 -7.74
N TRP A 322 -4.49 10.17 -8.50
CA TRP A 322 -5.26 9.65 -9.63
C TRP A 322 -4.72 10.05 -11.01
N ILE A 323 -3.56 10.71 -11.06
CA ILE A 323 -3.02 11.30 -12.29
C ILE A 323 -2.35 10.31 -13.24
N HIS A 324 -2.05 9.09 -12.77
CA HIS A 324 -1.22 8.12 -13.50
C HIS A 324 -1.96 7.34 -14.60
N SER A 325 -3.29 7.50 -14.72
CA SER A 325 -4.08 6.86 -15.78
C SER A 325 -5.08 7.83 -16.41
N ASN A 326 -5.19 7.80 -17.74
CA ASN A 326 -6.21 8.53 -18.51
C ASN A 326 -7.47 7.69 -18.77
N CYS A 327 -7.51 6.44 -18.30
CA CYS A 327 -8.62 5.54 -18.52
C CYS A 327 -9.70 5.73 -17.44
N ASN A 328 -10.93 5.35 -17.77
CA ASN A 328 -12.05 5.23 -16.82
C ASN A 328 -12.31 6.47 -15.95
N SER A 329 -11.97 7.66 -16.45
CA SER A 329 -12.22 8.94 -15.78
C SER A 329 -13.50 9.57 -16.32
N LEU A 330 -14.42 9.96 -15.43
CA LEU A 330 -15.63 10.70 -15.81
C LEU A 330 -15.32 12.12 -16.28
N SER A 331 -14.30 12.75 -15.70
CA SER A 331 -13.85 14.09 -16.05
C SER A 331 -12.36 14.31 -15.78
N ASP A 332 -11.76 15.31 -16.45
CA ASP A 332 -10.40 15.77 -16.14
C ASP A 332 -10.27 16.25 -14.70
N SER A 333 -11.34 16.84 -14.14
CA SER A 333 -11.37 17.25 -12.73
C SER A 333 -11.28 16.08 -11.77
N ASP A 334 -11.81 14.90 -12.12
CA ASP A 334 -11.70 13.73 -11.27
C ASP A 334 -10.28 13.18 -11.27
N GLN A 335 -9.62 13.14 -12.44
CA GLN A 335 -8.23 12.72 -12.56
C GLN A 335 -7.28 13.67 -11.82
N LEU A 336 -7.52 14.98 -11.93
CA LEU A 336 -6.63 16.04 -11.41
C LEU A 336 -7.02 16.52 -10.00
N ARG A 337 -7.89 15.81 -9.28
CA ARG A 337 -8.36 16.27 -7.97
C ARG A 337 -7.25 16.18 -6.90
N PRO A 338 -7.13 17.20 -6.03
CA PRO A 338 -6.28 17.12 -4.86
C PRO A 338 -6.89 16.23 -3.78
N VAL A 339 -6.03 15.60 -2.98
CA VAL A 339 -6.39 14.87 -1.76
C VAL A 339 -5.50 15.37 -0.61
N SER A 340 -6.12 15.85 0.46
CA SER A 340 -5.42 16.36 1.65
C SER A 340 -5.15 15.24 2.66
N ILE A 341 -3.95 15.23 3.24
CA ILE A 341 -3.46 14.23 4.20
C ILE A 341 -2.55 14.86 5.27
N PRO A 342 -2.36 14.21 6.43
CA PRO A 342 -3.22 13.14 6.93
C PRO A 342 -4.58 13.72 7.36
N ASP A 343 -5.65 12.92 7.32
CA ASP A 343 -6.99 13.35 7.73
C ASP A 343 -7.16 13.50 9.25
N MET A 344 -6.19 12.99 10.00
CA MET A 344 -6.01 13.19 11.43
C MET A 344 -4.51 13.30 11.75
N HIS A 345 -4.15 14.07 12.77
CA HIS A 345 -2.75 14.18 13.21
C HIS A 345 -2.39 12.99 14.13
N PRO A 346 -1.46 12.09 13.72
CA PRO A 346 -1.20 10.82 14.43
C PRO A 346 -0.78 11.01 15.89
N ALA A 347 0.12 11.96 16.18
CA ALA A 347 0.61 12.17 17.54
C ALA A 347 -0.49 12.68 18.51
N SER A 348 -1.59 13.24 17.99
CA SER A 348 -2.75 13.67 18.78
C SER A 348 -3.93 12.70 18.74
N ALA A 349 -3.76 11.51 18.15
CA ALA A 349 -4.81 10.52 17.96
C ALA A 349 -5.27 9.84 19.27
N GLY A 350 -4.53 10.02 20.36
CA GLY A 350 -4.77 9.30 21.61
C GLY A 350 -4.20 7.88 21.61
N ILE A 351 -3.09 7.66 20.90
CA ILE A 351 -2.33 6.40 20.98
C ILE A 351 -1.83 6.14 22.41
N THR A 352 -1.71 4.86 22.76
CA THR A 352 -1.04 4.42 23.98
C THR A 352 0.49 4.52 23.82
N GLU A 353 1.22 4.49 24.94
CA GLU A 353 2.69 4.33 24.92
C GLU A 353 3.14 3.00 24.28
N GLY A 354 2.21 2.06 24.07
CA GLY A 354 2.47 0.76 23.46
C GLY A 354 2.29 0.70 21.94
N PHE A 355 2.14 1.83 21.24
CA PHE A 355 2.11 1.83 19.77
C PHE A 355 3.52 1.70 19.19
N SER A 356 3.74 0.74 18.29
CA SER A 356 5.02 0.56 17.58
C SER A 356 4.83 0.00 16.16
N MET A 357 5.86 0.17 15.33
CA MET A 357 5.98 -0.46 14.01
C MET A 357 7.28 -1.26 13.97
N CYS A 358 7.20 -2.54 13.60
CA CYS A 358 8.35 -3.43 13.44
C CYS A 358 8.64 -3.66 11.95
N GLY A 359 9.87 -3.33 11.53
CA GLY A 359 10.36 -3.59 10.19
C GLY A 359 10.91 -5.00 10.05
N GLY A 360 10.47 -5.74 9.04
CA GLY A 360 11.00 -7.07 8.71
C GLY A 360 9.92 -8.06 8.28
N ASP A 361 10.36 -9.19 7.72
CA ASP A 361 9.45 -10.26 7.29
C ASP A 361 8.70 -10.87 8.50
N PHE A 362 7.41 -11.13 8.32
CA PHE A 362 6.56 -11.65 9.39
C PHE A 362 7.05 -13.01 9.91
N VAL A 363 7.44 -13.91 9.02
CA VAL A 363 7.91 -15.25 9.39
C VAL A 363 9.22 -15.13 10.15
N GLU A 364 10.16 -14.35 9.65
CA GLU A 364 11.48 -14.19 10.27
C GLU A 364 11.38 -13.55 11.67
N VAL A 365 10.63 -12.46 11.80
CA VAL A 365 10.50 -11.71 13.06
C VAL A 365 9.74 -12.51 14.11
N TYR A 366 8.61 -13.12 13.74
CA TYR A 366 7.68 -13.71 14.71
C TYR A 366 7.85 -15.21 14.92
N SER A 367 8.78 -15.86 14.21
CA SER A 367 9.21 -17.23 14.51
C SER A 367 10.09 -17.33 15.75
N ASP A 368 10.66 -16.22 16.23
CA ASP A 368 11.55 -16.20 17.39
C ASP A 368 10.87 -16.76 18.66
N SER A 369 11.66 -17.46 19.48
CA SER A 369 11.15 -18.11 20.69
C SER A 369 10.56 -17.13 21.72
N SER A 370 10.98 -15.87 21.72
CA SER A 370 10.44 -14.82 22.59
C SER A 370 9.00 -14.43 22.26
N GLN A 371 8.54 -14.73 21.04
CA GLN A 371 7.20 -14.36 20.55
C GLN A 371 6.14 -15.40 20.92
N VAL A 372 6.55 -16.59 21.36
CA VAL A 372 5.65 -17.70 21.71
C VAL A 372 4.70 -17.27 22.83
N GLY A 373 3.40 -17.29 22.56
CA GLY A 373 2.39 -16.89 23.54
C GLY A 373 2.51 -15.44 24.03
N ALA A 374 3.07 -14.52 23.22
CA ALA A 374 3.25 -13.13 23.60
C ALA A 374 1.99 -12.27 23.35
N TRP A 375 1.12 -12.67 22.41
CA TRP A 375 0.07 -11.81 21.88
C TRP A 375 -1.34 -12.24 22.34
N ASP A 376 -2.15 -11.27 22.76
CA ASP A 376 -3.57 -11.52 23.11
C ASP A 376 -4.43 -11.58 21.85
N ALA A 377 -4.08 -10.79 20.83
CA ALA A 377 -4.73 -10.76 19.53
C ALA A 377 -3.73 -10.65 18.37
N VAL A 378 -4.05 -11.29 17.25
CA VAL A 378 -3.42 -11.06 15.94
C VAL A 378 -4.52 -10.62 14.97
N VAL A 379 -4.28 -9.53 14.26
CA VAL A 379 -5.23 -8.93 13.32
C VAL A 379 -4.60 -8.90 11.93
N THR A 380 -5.17 -9.65 10.99
CA THR A 380 -4.73 -9.66 9.58
C THR A 380 -5.77 -8.96 8.71
N CYS A 381 -5.36 -7.95 7.95
CA CYS A 381 -6.24 -7.20 7.05
C CYS A 381 -5.61 -7.10 5.65
N PHE A 382 -6.12 -7.86 4.66
CA PHE A 382 -5.51 -7.98 3.32
C PHE A 382 -4.02 -8.42 3.40
N PHE A 383 -3.76 -9.50 4.14
CA PHE A 383 -2.39 -9.96 4.45
C PHE A 383 -2.16 -11.44 4.18
N ILE A 384 -3.07 -12.34 4.56
CA ILE A 384 -2.77 -13.78 4.53
C ILE A 384 -2.53 -14.36 3.13
N ASP A 385 -2.99 -13.66 2.10
CA ASP A 385 -2.78 -13.98 0.69
C ASP A 385 -1.47 -13.43 0.12
N THR A 386 -0.66 -12.73 0.93
CA THR A 386 0.70 -12.30 0.57
C THR A 386 1.76 -13.36 0.87
N ALA A 387 1.38 -14.52 1.43
CA ALA A 387 2.32 -15.58 1.78
C ALA A 387 2.74 -16.41 0.57
N HIS A 388 4.03 -16.77 0.49
CA HIS A 388 4.47 -17.91 -0.32
C HIS A 388 3.83 -19.22 0.17
N ASN A 389 3.82 -19.39 1.50
CA ASN A 389 3.23 -20.54 2.18
C ASN A 389 2.27 -20.06 3.28
N ILE A 390 0.98 -19.99 2.96
CA ILE A 390 -0.06 -19.57 3.93
C ILE A 390 -0.15 -20.50 5.16
N VAL A 391 0.28 -21.77 5.04
CA VAL A 391 0.29 -22.71 6.17
C VAL A 391 1.27 -22.25 7.25
N GLU A 392 2.43 -21.74 6.86
CA GLU A 392 3.45 -21.21 7.77
C GLU A 392 2.95 -19.94 8.49
N TYR A 393 2.23 -19.06 7.78
CA TYR A 393 1.57 -17.92 8.42
C TYR A 393 0.61 -18.39 9.52
N ILE A 394 -0.26 -19.37 9.24
CA ILE A 394 -1.23 -19.90 10.21
C ILE A 394 -0.52 -20.55 11.41
N GLU A 395 0.56 -21.30 11.17
CA GLU A 395 1.39 -21.90 12.21
C GLU A 395 1.96 -20.85 13.16
N ILE A 396 2.57 -19.80 12.62
CA ILE A 396 3.18 -18.73 13.40
C ILE A 396 2.12 -17.96 14.18
N ILE A 397 1.00 -17.60 13.54
CA ILE A 397 -0.12 -16.94 14.23
C ILE A 397 -0.60 -17.80 15.42
N SER A 398 -0.73 -19.12 15.26
CA SER A 398 -1.06 -20.02 16.37
C SER A 398 0.02 -20.02 17.45
N LYS A 399 1.30 -20.13 17.07
CA LYS A 399 2.44 -20.18 18.00
C LYS A 399 2.55 -18.92 18.86
N ILE A 400 2.41 -17.74 18.27
CA ILE A 400 2.63 -16.46 18.96
C ILE A 400 1.43 -16.00 19.79
N LEU A 401 0.23 -16.50 19.49
CA LEU A 401 -0.95 -16.24 20.30
C LEU A 401 -0.86 -16.95 21.66
N LYS A 402 -1.25 -16.22 22.71
CA LYS A 402 -1.53 -16.79 24.03
C LYS A 402 -2.61 -17.86 23.93
N GLU A 403 -2.60 -18.77 24.89
CA GLU A 403 -3.72 -19.69 25.10
C GLU A 403 -5.02 -18.89 25.30
N GLY A 404 -6.06 -19.17 24.51
CA GLY A 404 -7.29 -18.38 24.50
C GLY A 404 -7.22 -17.06 23.73
N GLY A 405 -6.06 -16.72 23.14
CA GLY A 405 -5.87 -15.55 22.28
C GLY A 405 -6.67 -15.66 20.96
N VAL A 406 -6.85 -14.54 20.29
CA VAL A 406 -7.76 -14.43 19.13
C VAL A 406 -7.04 -14.02 17.86
N TRP A 407 -7.43 -14.64 16.76
CA TRP A 407 -7.05 -14.23 15.41
C TRP A 407 -8.28 -13.65 14.71
N ILE A 408 -8.21 -12.36 14.36
CA ILE A 408 -9.24 -11.66 13.59
C ILE A 408 -8.68 -11.43 12.18
N ASN A 409 -9.40 -11.90 11.16
CA ASN A 409 -9.00 -11.71 9.77
C ASN A 409 -10.06 -10.93 8.99
N LEU A 410 -9.63 -10.10 8.06
CA LEU A 410 -10.45 -9.56 6.98
C LEU A 410 -9.63 -9.47 5.70
N GLY A 411 -9.96 -10.26 4.67
CA GLY A 411 -9.27 -10.14 3.38
C GLY A 411 -9.84 -11.07 2.32
N PRO A 412 -9.49 -10.85 1.04
CA PRO A 412 -9.69 -11.81 -0.02
C PRO A 412 -8.63 -12.94 0.06
N LEU A 413 -8.60 -13.80 -0.96
CA LEU A 413 -7.52 -14.75 -1.23
C LEU A 413 -6.97 -14.50 -2.63
N LEU A 414 -6.37 -13.33 -2.85
CA LEU A 414 -5.69 -12.97 -4.09
C LEU A 414 -4.20 -13.25 -3.95
N TYR A 415 -3.83 -14.53 -4.09
CA TYR A 415 -2.47 -15.02 -3.86
C TYR A 415 -1.43 -14.26 -4.69
N HIS A 416 -0.48 -13.63 -4.00
CA HIS A 416 0.44 -12.68 -4.61
C HIS A 416 1.34 -13.30 -5.68
N PHE A 417 1.79 -14.53 -5.45
CA PHE A 417 2.79 -15.23 -6.26
C PHE A 417 2.18 -16.18 -7.31
N ALA A 418 0.85 -16.33 -7.34
CA ALA A 418 0.17 -17.33 -8.18
C ALA A 418 0.40 -17.14 -9.70
N ASP A 419 0.56 -15.89 -10.15
CA ASP A 419 0.73 -15.53 -11.56
C ASP A 419 2.20 -15.19 -11.93
N MET A 420 3.17 -15.41 -11.03
CA MET A 420 4.59 -15.12 -11.27
C MET A 420 5.26 -16.21 -12.11
N TYR A 421 4.76 -16.39 -13.34
CA TYR A 421 5.32 -17.33 -14.31
C TYR A 421 6.62 -16.76 -14.90
N GLY A 422 7.75 -17.15 -14.31
CA GLY A 422 9.05 -17.10 -14.97
C GLY A 422 10.03 -16.08 -14.41
N GLN A 423 10.66 -16.43 -13.30
CA GLN A 423 12.10 -16.35 -13.04
C GLN A 423 12.29 -17.01 -11.68
N ASP A 424 12.72 -18.27 -11.70
CA ASP A 424 12.73 -19.21 -10.57
C ASP A 424 11.31 -19.70 -10.17
N ASP A 425 11.22 -20.98 -9.77
CA ASP A 425 9.98 -21.67 -9.37
C ASP A 425 9.57 -21.15 -7.98
N GLU A 426 9.25 -19.85 -7.89
CA GLU A 426 8.88 -19.18 -6.64
C GLU A 426 7.68 -19.91 -6.03
N MET A 427 7.85 -20.33 -4.77
CA MET A 427 6.81 -21.10 -4.08
C MET A 427 5.57 -20.23 -3.89
N SER A 428 4.41 -20.79 -4.25
CA SER A 428 3.10 -20.24 -3.95
C SER A 428 2.15 -21.39 -3.64
N ILE A 429 1.47 -21.33 -2.49
CA ILE A 429 0.49 -22.33 -2.05
C ILE A 429 -0.90 -21.69 -1.99
N GLU A 430 -1.68 -21.87 -3.05
CA GLU A 430 -3.02 -21.31 -3.18
C GLU A 430 -4.08 -22.21 -2.55
N LEU A 431 -4.50 -21.89 -1.32
CA LEU A 431 -5.57 -22.61 -0.64
C LEU A 431 -6.94 -21.98 -0.92
N SER A 432 -7.96 -22.84 -1.00
CA SER A 432 -9.34 -22.37 -0.91
C SER A 432 -9.63 -21.85 0.50
N LEU A 433 -10.66 -21.00 0.67
CA LEU A 433 -11.10 -20.57 2.01
C LEU A 433 -11.50 -21.75 2.90
N GLU A 434 -12.03 -22.84 2.33
CA GLU A 434 -12.33 -24.05 3.08
C GLU A 434 -11.05 -24.68 3.65
N ASP A 435 -10.00 -24.80 2.83
CA ASP A 435 -8.73 -25.39 3.24
C ASP A 435 -7.98 -24.50 4.23
N VAL A 436 -8.01 -23.16 4.07
CA VAL A 436 -7.47 -22.21 5.06
C VAL A 436 -8.08 -22.47 6.44
N LYS A 437 -9.41 -22.63 6.52
CA LYS A 437 -10.09 -22.94 7.78
C LYS A 437 -9.72 -24.33 8.31
N ARG A 438 -9.58 -25.33 7.44
CA ARG A 438 -9.17 -26.68 7.83
C ARG A 438 -7.77 -26.68 8.44
N VAL A 439 -6.84 -25.93 7.85
CA VAL A 439 -5.48 -25.73 8.38
C VAL A 439 -5.53 -24.99 9.72
N ALA A 440 -6.32 -23.91 9.83
CA ALA A 440 -6.49 -23.21 11.10
C ALA A 440 -7.02 -24.11 12.22
N LEU A 441 -8.05 -24.94 11.93
CA LEU A 441 -8.57 -25.93 12.87
C LEU A 441 -7.49 -26.94 13.30
N HIS A 442 -6.62 -27.37 12.38
CA HIS A 442 -5.50 -28.26 12.68
C HIS A 442 -4.51 -27.61 13.66
N TYR A 443 -4.20 -26.32 13.50
CA TYR A 443 -3.34 -25.55 14.41
C TYR A 443 -4.04 -25.07 15.69
N GLY A 444 -5.19 -25.65 16.04
CA GLY A 444 -5.84 -25.44 17.33
C GLY A 444 -6.74 -24.21 17.41
N PHE A 445 -7.14 -23.63 16.28
CA PHE A 445 -8.14 -22.57 16.26
C PHE A 445 -9.57 -23.14 16.34
N GLU A 446 -10.48 -22.38 16.93
CA GLU A 446 -11.92 -22.57 16.88
C GLU A 446 -12.58 -21.34 16.25
N LEU A 447 -13.43 -21.55 15.25
CA LEU A 447 -14.15 -20.47 14.59
C LEU A 447 -15.31 -19.98 15.49
N GLU A 448 -15.26 -18.73 15.93
CA GLU A 448 -16.30 -18.11 16.77
C GLU A 448 -17.30 -17.30 15.92
N LYS A 449 -16.79 -16.64 14.88
CA LYS A 449 -17.57 -15.73 14.04
C LYS A 449 -17.07 -15.77 12.61
N GLU A 450 -17.99 -15.72 11.66
CA GLU A 450 -17.68 -15.59 10.24
C GLU A 450 -18.75 -14.76 9.52
N ARG A 451 -18.33 -13.92 8.57
CA ARG A 451 -19.19 -13.34 7.54
C ARG A 451 -18.38 -12.89 6.33
N THR A 452 -19.06 -12.65 5.21
CA THR A 452 -18.46 -11.98 4.05
C THR A 452 -18.69 -10.47 4.15
N ILE A 453 -17.66 -9.68 3.86
CA ILE A 453 -17.72 -8.22 3.82
C ILE A 453 -17.31 -7.75 2.43
N GLU A 454 -18.19 -6.99 1.79
CA GLU A 454 -17.90 -6.35 0.52
C GLU A 454 -17.09 -5.07 0.74
N THR A 455 -15.95 -4.94 0.06
CA THR A 455 -15.06 -3.78 0.19
C THR A 455 -14.25 -3.55 -1.09
N THR A 456 -13.46 -2.48 -1.10
CA THR A 456 -12.49 -2.15 -2.14
C THR A 456 -11.08 -2.09 -1.54
N TYR A 457 -10.07 -1.93 -2.41
CA TYR A 457 -8.69 -1.69 -1.98
C TYR A 457 -8.05 -0.60 -2.84
N THR A 458 -7.71 0.54 -2.24
CA THR A 458 -7.15 1.73 -2.91
C THR A 458 -7.97 2.21 -4.10
N ALA A 459 -9.30 2.00 -4.06
CA ALA A 459 -10.15 2.27 -5.22
C ALA A 459 -10.40 3.78 -5.41
N ASN A 460 -10.32 4.21 -6.67
CA ASN A 460 -10.87 5.50 -7.06
C ASN A 460 -12.40 5.39 -7.12
N SER A 461 -13.09 5.85 -6.08
CA SER A 461 -14.56 5.80 -5.99
C SER A 461 -15.30 6.52 -7.12
N ARG A 462 -14.61 7.42 -7.85
CA ARG A 462 -15.14 8.14 -9.03
C ARG A 462 -14.76 7.51 -10.37
N SER A 463 -14.00 6.43 -10.37
CA SER A 463 -13.63 5.71 -11.60
C SER A 463 -14.84 4.98 -12.18
N MET A 464 -14.91 4.94 -13.52
CA MET A 464 -15.88 4.14 -14.27
C MET A 464 -15.64 2.63 -14.11
N MET A 465 -14.44 2.23 -13.71
CA MET A 465 -14.07 0.84 -13.40
C MET A 465 -13.59 0.75 -11.96
N GLN A 466 -14.21 -0.13 -11.17
CA GLN A 466 -13.85 -0.38 -9.78
C GLN A 466 -13.83 -1.88 -9.52
N ASN A 467 -12.79 -2.35 -8.83
CA ASN A 467 -12.69 -3.72 -8.37
C ASN A 467 -13.27 -3.81 -6.96
N ARG A 468 -14.09 -4.84 -6.72
CA ARG A 468 -14.65 -5.15 -5.41
C ARG A 468 -14.19 -6.51 -4.94
N TYR A 469 -14.01 -6.64 -3.64
CA TYR A 469 -13.64 -7.88 -2.97
C TYR A 469 -14.79 -8.30 -2.06
N PHE A 470 -15.11 -9.59 -2.10
CA PHE A 470 -15.97 -10.24 -1.13
C PHE A 470 -15.07 -10.90 -0.08
N SER A 471 -14.57 -10.07 0.84
CA SER A 471 -13.57 -10.45 1.82
C SER A 471 -14.16 -11.35 2.88
N ALA A 472 -13.41 -12.38 3.27
CA ALA A 472 -13.77 -13.25 4.37
C ALA A 472 -13.36 -12.59 5.69
N PHE A 473 -14.34 -12.33 6.54
CA PHE A 473 -14.14 -11.84 7.90
C PHE A 473 -14.37 -12.98 8.88
N TRP A 474 -13.44 -13.20 9.80
CA TRP A 474 -13.64 -14.14 10.90
C TRP A 474 -12.95 -13.73 12.19
N THR A 475 -13.46 -14.32 13.27
CA THR A 475 -12.79 -14.41 14.57
C THR A 475 -12.56 -15.88 14.87
N MET A 476 -11.31 -16.23 15.10
CA MET A 476 -10.91 -17.56 15.57
C MET A 476 -10.21 -17.45 16.92
N ARG A 477 -10.48 -18.38 17.84
CA ARG A 477 -9.81 -18.43 19.14
C ARG A 477 -8.88 -19.63 19.20
N LYS A 478 -7.65 -19.43 19.69
CA LYS A 478 -6.73 -20.53 19.99
C LYS A 478 -7.22 -21.29 21.22
N LYS A 479 -7.45 -22.60 21.11
CA LYS A 479 -7.88 -23.45 22.23
C LYS A 479 -6.87 -23.35 23.38
N SER A 480 -7.39 -23.40 24.60
CA SER A 480 -6.55 -23.53 25.78
C SER A 480 -6.19 -25.00 26.01
N ALA A 481 -4.90 -25.33 26.18
CA ALA A 481 -4.40 -26.68 26.41
C ALA A 481 -5.07 -27.39 27.62
N ALA A 482 -5.66 -26.64 28.54
CA ALA A 482 -6.38 -27.17 29.72
C ALA A 482 -7.62 -28.02 29.38
N VAL A 483 -8.17 -27.94 28.16
CA VAL A 483 -9.38 -28.68 27.78
C VAL A 483 -9.09 -30.13 27.34
N GLN A 484 -7.82 -30.50 27.11
CA GLN A 484 -7.46 -31.87 26.68
C GLN A 484 -7.37 -32.90 27.82
N GLN A 485 -7.45 -32.50 29.09
CA GLN A 485 -7.39 -33.43 30.23
C GLN A 485 -8.76 -33.91 30.77
N GLN A 486 -9.86 -33.61 30.07
CA GLN A 486 -11.20 -34.09 30.47
C GLN A 486 -11.95 -34.72 29.30
N VAL A 487 -11.46 -35.87 28.83
CA VAL A 487 -12.34 -36.92 28.31
C VAL A 487 -11.84 -38.25 28.89
N PRO A 488 -12.66 -38.94 29.73
CA PRO A 488 -12.27 -40.18 30.40
C PRO A 488 -12.17 -41.40 29.45
#